data_AF-A0A1Q7P1J0-F1
#
_entry.id   AF-A0A1Q7P1J0-F1
#
_cell.length_a   1.000
_cell.length_b   1.000
_cell.length_c   1.000
_cell.angle_alpha   90.00
_cell.angle_beta   90.00
_cell.angle_gamma   90.00
#
_symmetry.space_group_name_H-M   'P 1'
#
loop_
_entity.id
_entity.type
_entity.pdbx_description
1 polymer ?
#
loop_
_entity_poly.entity_id
_entity_poly.type
_entity_poly.pdbx_seq_one_letter_code
_entity_poly.pdbx_strand_id
1 'polypeptide(L)'
;MATLLQSEKFGWRKLDDSDKRWILRQQQYQCKCGKKIDMRNAFFESVLPYDARRYANIHDLHAICLGCNGHTHREQEMKRLLREYIEKMKSHDKS
;
A
#
# COMPACT_ATOMS: atom_id res chain seq x y z
N MET A 1 6.02 0.58 11.23
CA MET A 1 5.65 2.01 11.08
C MET A 1 4.14 2.12 11.17
N ALA A 2 3.59 3.11 11.88
CA ALA A 2 2.14 3.26 12.03
C ALA A 2 1.55 3.97 10.82
N THR A 3 0.58 3.36 10.14
CA THR A 3 -0.12 3.94 8.99
C THR A 3 -1.07 5.04 9.46
N LEU A 4 -0.90 6.25 8.94
CA LEU A 4 -1.70 7.44 9.26
C LEU A 4 -2.73 7.68 8.16
N LEU A 5 -4.00 7.87 8.54
CA LEU A 5 -5.10 8.15 7.63
C LEU A 5 -5.48 9.64 7.65
N GLN A 6 -5.90 10.15 6.49
CA GLN A 6 -6.62 11.41 6.39
C GLN A 6 -8.12 11.19 6.65
N SER A 7 -8.69 11.96 7.57
CA SER A 7 -10.13 12.02 7.80
C SER A 7 -10.64 13.44 7.55
N GLU A 8 -11.65 13.59 6.68
CA GLU A 8 -12.28 14.90 6.41
C GLU A 8 -12.91 15.53 7.68
N LYS A 9 -13.33 14.70 8.65
CA LYS A 9 -13.96 15.17 9.90
C LYS A 9 -12.99 15.46 11.04
N PHE A 10 -11.83 14.78 11.07
CA PHE A 10 -10.95 14.78 12.25
C PHE A 10 -9.48 15.10 11.95
N GLY A 11 -9.12 15.38 10.69
CA GLY A 11 -7.73 15.57 10.29
C GLY A 11 -6.94 14.25 10.34
N TRP A 12 -5.87 14.20 11.12
CA TRP A 12 -4.97 13.05 11.21
C TRP A 12 -5.48 12.05 12.23
N ARG A 13 -5.64 10.78 11.82
CA ARG A 13 -5.86 9.71 12.79
C ARG A 13 -5.08 8.47 12.44
N LYS A 14 -4.67 7.74 13.49
CA LYS A 14 -4.10 6.40 13.33
C LYS A 14 -5.17 5.48 12.75
N LEU A 15 -4.74 4.57 11.88
CA LEU A 15 -5.56 3.47 11.41
C LEU A 15 -6.08 2.65 12.61
N ASP A 16 -7.38 2.65 12.84
CA ASP A 16 -7.99 1.94 13.95
C ASP A 16 -8.46 0.52 13.54
N ASP A 17 -8.98 -0.24 14.50
CA ASP A 17 -9.41 -1.62 14.23
C ASP A 17 -10.70 -1.70 13.40
N SER A 18 -11.54 -0.67 13.41
CA SER A 18 -12.73 -0.60 12.57
C SER A 18 -12.35 -0.41 11.10
N ASP A 19 -11.37 0.45 10.85
CA ASP A 19 -10.79 0.68 9.51
C ASP A 19 -10.12 -0.58 8.98
N LYS A 20 -9.28 -1.22 9.79
CA LYS A 20 -8.62 -2.48 9.43
C LYS A 20 -9.64 -3.57 9.07
N ARG A 21 -10.71 -3.70 9.86
CA ARG A 21 -11.81 -4.64 9.56
C ARG A 21 -12.53 -4.26 8.26
N TRP A 22 -12.73 -2.97 8.00
CA TRP A 22 -13.32 -2.52 6.74
C TRP A 22 -12.45 -2.90 5.55
N ILE A 23 -11.13 -2.63 5.60
CA ILE A 23 -10.17 -3.00 4.54
C ILE A 23 -10.17 -4.51 4.30
N LEU A 24 -10.10 -5.32 5.37
CA LEU A 24 -10.13 -6.79 5.27
C LEU A 24 -11.42 -7.28 4.61
N ARG A 25 -12.58 -6.67 4.90
CA ARG A 25 -13.85 -7.02 4.24
C ARG A 25 -13.85 -6.68 2.76
N GLN A 26 -13.32 -5.52 2.36
CA GLN A 26 -13.21 -5.16 0.94
C GLN A 26 -12.36 -6.18 0.16
N GLN A 27 -11.36 -6.77 0.81
CA GLN A 27 -10.50 -7.80 0.23
C GLN A 27 -10.97 -9.24 0.50
N GLN A 28 -12.18 -9.42 1.03
CA GLN A 28 -12.74 -10.74 1.35
C GLN A 28 -11.80 -11.61 2.22
N TYR A 29 -11.04 -10.97 3.12
CA TYR A 29 -10.05 -11.63 3.97
C TYR A 29 -8.97 -12.38 3.17
N GLN A 30 -8.62 -11.87 1.98
CA GLN A 30 -7.64 -12.49 1.09
C GLN A 30 -6.57 -11.49 0.65
N CYS A 31 -5.31 -11.89 0.78
CA CYS A 31 -4.18 -11.18 0.19
C CYS A 31 -4.19 -11.36 -1.34
N LYS A 32 -3.58 -10.43 -2.07
CA LYS A 32 -3.44 -10.53 -3.55
C LYS A 32 -2.79 -11.83 -4.02
N CYS A 33 -1.95 -12.46 -3.20
CA CYS A 33 -1.35 -13.77 -3.50
C CYS A 33 -2.29 -14.97 -3.24
N GLY A 34 -3.56 -14.73 -2.88
CA GLY A 34 -4.55 -15.76 -2.58
C GLY A 34 -4.54 -16.27 -1.13
N LYS A 35 -3.55 -15.88 -0.31
CA LYS A 35 -3.48 -16.30 1.10
C LYS A 35 -4.58 -15.64 1.94
N LYS A 36 -5.26 -16.43 2.77
CA LYS A 36 -6.22 -15.90 3.75
C LYS A 36 -5.52 -15.05 4.80
N ILE A 37 -6.11 -13.90 5.11
CA ILE A 37 -5.59 -12.92 6.07
C ILE A 37 -6.69 -12.44 7.02
N ASP A 38 -6.29 -12.08 8.23
CA ASP A 38 -7.14 -11.58 9.30
C ASP A 38 -6.43 -10.47 10.09
N MET A 39 -7.07 -9.96 11.12
CA MET A 39 -6.53 -8.89 11.96
C MET A 39 -5.19 -9.20 12.63
N ARG A 40 -4.82 -10.48 12.78
CA ARG A 40 -3.60 -10.91 13.48
C ARG A 40 -2.42 -11.09 12.53
N ASN A 41 -2.68 -11.42 11.27
CA ASN A 41 -1.63 -11.76 10.30
C ASN A 41 -1.60 -10.86 9.05
N ALA A 42 -2.45 -9.84 9.00
CA ALA A 42 -2.47 -8.81 7.97
C ALA A 42 -1.57 -7.61 8.32
N PHE A 43 -0.87 -7.11 7.31
CA PHE A 43 -0.14 -5.85 7.33
C PHE A 43 -0.87 -4.84 6.46
N PHE A 44 -1.00 -3.60 6.93
CA PHE A 44 -1.75 -2.56 6.25
C PHE A 44 -0.79 -1.51 5.69
N GLU A 45 -0.69 -1.44 4.36
CA GLU A 45 0.18 -0.51 3.66
C GLU A 45 -0.59 0.29 2.59
N SER A 46 -0.03 1.44 2.21
CA SER A 46 -0.52 2.21 1.07
C SER A 46 -0.11 1.53 -0.24
N VAL A 47 -1.05 1.46 -1.18
CA VAL A 47 -0.78 1.03 -2.56
C VAL A 47 0.05 2.10 -3.29
N LEU A 48 -0.15 3.36 -2.94
CA LEU A 48 0.61 4.48 -3.50
C LEU A 48 1.99 4.60 -2.84
N PRO A 49 3.03 5.03 -3.60
CA PRO A 49 4.34 5.33 -3.04
C PRO A 49 4.24 6.29 -1.87
N TYR A 50 5.11 6.10 -0.87
CA TYR A 50 5.19 7.04 0.25
C TYR A 50 5.57 8.43 -0.26
N ASP A 51 4.68 9.39 -0.05
CA ASP A 51 4.91 10.80 -0.32
C ASP A 51 4.58 11.57 0.95
N ALA A 52 5.61 12.15 1.57
CA ALA A 52 5.47 12.91 2.82
C ALA A 52 4.58 14.15 2.67
N ARG A 53 4.26 14.57 1.44
CA ARG A 53 3.36 15.70 1.13
C ARG A 53 1.94 15.25 0.85
N ARG A 54 1.68 13.95 0.69
CA ARG A 54 0.36 13.38 0.40
C ARG A 54 -0.14 12.51 1.54
N TYR A 55 -1.38 12.76 1.92
CA TYR A 55 -2.04 11.99 2.95
C TYR A 55 -2.56 10.66 2.38
N ALA A 56 -2.52 9.59 3.18
CA ALA A 56 -3.06 8.31 2.76
C ALA A 56 -4.58 8.28 2.95
N ASN A 57 -5.31 8.03 1.86
CA ASN A 57 -6.74 7.74 1.89
C ASN A 57 -6.94 6.28 2.33
N ILE A 58 -8.01 5.99 3.07
CA ILE A 58 -8.36 4.61 3.43
C ILE A 58 -8.61 3.73 2.19
N HIS A 59 -9.08 4.34 1.10
CA HIS A 59 -9.26 3.67 -0.19
C HIS A 59 -7.94 3.28 -0.87
N ASP A 60 -6.84 3.95 -0.49
CA ASP A 60 -5.50 3.65 -0.99
C ASP A 60 -4.77 2.63 -0.12
N LEU A 61 -5.39 2.14 0.95
CA LEU A 61 -4.81 1.12 1.82
C LEU A 61 -5.25 -0.28 1.41
N HIS A 62 -4.33 -1.23 1.53
CA HIS A 62 -4.63 -2.66 1.41
C HIS A 62 -3.98 -3.47 2.54
N ALA A 63 -4.54 -4.64 2.78
CA ALA A 63 -4.06 -5.65 3.69
C ALA A 63 -3.27 -6.71 2.91
N ILE A 64 -2.05 -7.00 3.37
CA ILE A 64 -1.15 -8.00 2.77
C ILE A 64 -0.69 -9.01 3.82
N CYS A 65 -0.38 -10.24 3.39
CA CYS A 65 0.13 -11.26 4.30
C CYS A 65 1.63 -11.02 4.63
N LEU A 66 2.12 -11.64 5.70
CA LEU A 66 3.54 -11.61 6.09
C LEU A 66 4.50 -11.93 4.94
N GLY A 67 4.16 -12.91 4.09
CA GLY A 67 5.00 -13.26 2.94
C GLY A 67 5.14 -12.08 1.97
N CYS A 68 4.02 -11.50 1.55
CA CYS A 68 4.01 -10.33 0.67
C CYS A 68 4.61 -9.08 1.32
N ASN A 69 4.51 -8.94 2.64
CA ASN A 69 5.14 -7.86 3.41
C ASN A 69 6.66 -8.05 3.54
N GLY A 70 7.12 -9.30 3.62
CA GLY A 70 8.53 -9.67 3.79
C GLY A 70 9.34 -9.69 2.50
N HIS A 71 8.71 -9.56 1.32
CA HIS A 71 9.44 -9.42 0.07
C HIS A 71 10.05 -8.01 -0.04
N THR A 72 11.21 -7.80 0.59
CA THR A 72 12.20 -6.75 0.23
C THR A 72 12.48 -6.70 -1.27
N HIS A 73 12.30 -7.83 -1.96
CA HIS A 73 12.33 -7.94 -3.41
C HIS A 73 11.26 -7.10 -4.11
N ARG A 74 10.05 -6.90 -3.54
CA ARG A 74 8.98 -6.10 -4.18
C ARG A 74 9.32 -4.61 -4.21
N GLU A 75 9.95 -4.09 -3.15
CA GLU A 75 10.44 -2.71 -3.12
C GLU A 75 11.59 -2.51 -4.13
N GLN A 76 12.51 -3.47 -4.21
CA GLN A 76 13.61 -3.43 -5.19
C GLN A 76 13.11 -3.59 -6.63
N GLU A 77 12.14 -4.48 -6.87
CA GLU A 77 11.51 -4.71 -8.17
C GLU A 77 10.71 -3.47 -8.61
N MET A 78 9.93 -2.85 -7.72
CA MET A 78 9.24 -1.59 -8.03
C MET A 78 10.23 -0.46 -8.31
N LYS A 79 11.30 -0.32 -7.52
CA LYS A 79 12.36 0.67 -7.77
C LYS A 79 13.08 0.43 -9.09
N ARG A 80 13.21 -0.84 -9.52
CA ARG A 80 13.76 -1.22 -10.81
C ARG A 80 12.80 -0.87 -11.95
N LEU A 81 11.54 -1.32 -11.88
CA LEU A 81 10.52 -1.07 -12.90
C LEU A 81 10.24 0.43 -13.09
N LEU A 82 10.22 1.21 -12.00
CA LEU A 82 10.11 2.67 -12.07
C LEU A 82 11.31 3.32 -12.79
N ARG A 83 12.53 2.82 -12.55
CA ARG A 83 13.74 3.28 -13.25
C ARG A 83 13.64 3.01 -14.75
N GLU A 84 13.29 1.77 -15.13
CA GLU A 84 13.14 1.37 -16.53
C GLU A 84 12.05 2.19 -17.25
N TYR A 85 10.95 2.51 -16.57
CA TYR A 85 9.89 3.35 -17.13
C TYR A 85 10.33 4.80 -17.35
N ILE A 86 11.01 5.41 -16.38
CA ILE A 86 11.54 6.78 -16.49
C ILE A 86 12.57 6.88 -17.63
N GLU A 87 13.44 5.89 -17.75
CA GLU A 87 14.43 5.84 -18.84
C GLU A 87 13.77 5.72 -20.21
N LYS A 88 12.74 4.87 -20.34
CA LYS A 88 11.95 4.77 -21.58
C LYS A 88 11.26 6.08 -21.95
N MET A 89 10.67 6.79 -20.99
CA MET A 89 10.05 8.09 -21.28
C MET A 89 11.08 9.13 -21.71
N LYS A 90 12.25 9.18 -21.06
CA LYS A 90 13.34 10.09 -21.45
C LYS A 90 13.92 9.80 -22.84
N SER A 91 13.89 8.55 -23.28
CA SER A 91 14.29 8.18 -24.65
C SER A 91 13.23 8.56 -25.70
N HIS A 92 11.95 8.58 -25.33
CA HIS A 92 10.85 8.97 -26.22
C HIS A 92 10.77 10.49 -26.44
N ASP A 93 11.23 11.31 -25.49
CA ASP A 93 11.28 12.78 -25.59
C ASP A 93 12.46 13.31 -26.44
N LYS A 94 13.34 12.43 -26.92
CA LYS A 94 14.53 12.79 -27.73
C LYS A 94 14.43 12.36 -29.19
N SER A 95 13.29 11.80 -29.63
CA SER A 95 13.02 11.46 -31.03
C SER A 95 12.07 12.47 -31.69
#